data_AF-A0A484ZYL3-F1
#
_entry.id   AF-A0A484ZYL3-F1
#
_cell.length_a   1.000
_cell.length_b   1.000
_cell.length_c   1.000
_cell.angle_alpha   90.00
_cell.angle_beta   90.00
_cell.angle_gamma   90.00
#
_symmetry.space_group_name_H-M   'P 1'
#
loop_
_entity.id
_entity.type
_entity.pdbx_description
1 polymer ?
#
loop_
_entity_poly.entity_id
_entity_poly.type
_entity_poly.pdbx_seq_one_letter_code
_entity_poly.pdbx_strand_id
1 'polypeptide(L)' 'MEYYPWLDLPHKTGYNGVRETFFQDGSSLNLRMVEKVIGQSIVNRINGMMTTEETIKYLNTRLAAANLKVSHNQ' A
#
# COMPACT_ATOMS: atom_id res chain seq x y z
N MET A 1 -36.14 -2.98 19.78
CA MET A 1 -35.08 -2.86 18.76
C MET A 1 -33.97 -3.79 19.20
N GLU A 2 -33.79 -4.90 18.49
CA GLU A 2 -32.73 -5.86 18.79
C GLU A 2 -31.39 -5.25 18.35
N TYR A 3 -30.52 -5.02 19.34
CA TYR A 3 -29.20 -4.47 19.13
C TYR A 3 -28.30 -5.60 18.63
N TYR A 4 -27.98 -5.59 17.34
CA TYR A 4 -27.19 -6.63 16.69
C TYR A 4 -25.73 -6.57 17.13
N PRO A 5 -25.25 -7.48 18.01
CA PRO A 5 -23.93 -7.36 18.61
C PRO A 5 -22.81 -7.56 17.58
N TRP A 6 -23.13 -8.22 16.47
CA TRP A 6 -22.22 -8.41 15.34
C TRP A 6 -21.92 -7.13 14.57
N LEU A 7 -22.80 -6.12 14.64
CA LEU A 7 -22.63 -4.84 13.95
C LEU A 7 -21.54 -3.97 14.61
N ASP A 8 -21.25 -4.20 15.89
CA ASP A 8 -20.19 -3.49 16.63
C ASP A 8 -18.80 -4.14 16.47
N LEU A 9 -18.72 -5.37 15.97
CA LEU A 9 -17.45 -6.08 15.78
C LEU A 9 -16.50 -5.38 14.79
N PRO A 10 -16.97 -4.84 13.64
CA PRO A 10 -16.15 -4.06 12.72
C PRO A 10 -15.73 -2.70 13.29
N HIS A 11 -16.45 -2.17 14.28
CA HIS A 11 -16.10 -0.90 14.94
C HIS A 11 -15.06 -1.10 16.05
N LYS A 12 -15.05 -2.27 16.71
CA LYS A 12 -14.08 -2.63 17.76
C LYS A 12 -12.73 -3.09 17.22
N THR A 13 -12.73 -3.76 16.08
CA THR A 13 -11.50 -4.03 15.33
C THR A 13 -11.22 -2.76 14.55
N GLY A 14 -10.21 -1.98 14.96
CA GLY A 14 -9.78 -0.80 14.22
C GLY A 14 -9.27 -1.19 12.84
N TYR A 15 -10.18 -1.54 11.92
CA TYR A 15 -9.91 -1.84 10.53
C TYR A 15 -9.57 -0.52 9.85
N ASN A 16 -8.37 -0.03 10.15
CA ASN A 16 -7.65 0.81 9.23
C ASN A 16 -7.44 -0.08 8.01
N GLY A 17 -8.33 0.02 7.01
CA GLY A 17 -8.37 -0.82 5.81
C GLY A 17 -7.13 -0.64 4.94
N VAL A 18 -5.98 -1.03 5.48
CA VAL A 18 -4.74 -1.20 4.76
C VAL A 18 -4.87 -2.57 4.12
N ARG A 19 -5.01 -2.57 2.79
CA ARG A 19 -4.98 -3.80 2.00
C ARG A 19 -3.55 -4.30 2.02
N GLU A 20 -3.27 -5.23 2.92
CA GLU A 20 -1.94 -5.85 3.05
C GLU A 20 -1.94 -7.22 2.39
N THR A 21 -0.96 -7.47 1.53
CA THR A 21 -0.64 -8.83 1.10
C THR A 21 0.42 -9.37 2.05
N PHE A 22 0.15 -10.50 2.68
CA PHE A 22 1.11 -11.21 3.51
C PHE A 22 1.85 -12.24 2.66
N PHE A 23 3.17 -12.26 2.76
CA PHE A 23 4.02 -13.26 2.15
C PHE A 23 4.25 -14.42 3.13
N GLN A 24 4.71 -15.56 2.60
CA GLN A 24 4.98 -16.77 3.39
C GLN A 24 6.09 -16.60 4.43
N ASP A 25 6.92 -15.56 4.27
CA ASP A 25 8.00 -15.19 5.21
C ASP A 25 7.53 -14.28 6.35
N GLY A 26 6.22 -13.99 6.43
CA GLY A 26 5.64 -13.12 7.45
C GLY A 26 5.78 -11.62 7.15
N SER A 27 6.42 -11.24 6.05
CA SER A 27 6.42 -9.85 5.60
C SER A 27 5.05 -9.47 5.03
N SER A 28 4.68 -8.21 5.15
CA SER A 28 3.47 -7.68 4.52
C SER A 28 3.79 -6.54 3.56
N LEU A 29 2.97 -6.40 2.53
CA LEU A 29 3.06 -5.33 1.54
C LEU A 29 1.77 -4.53 1.54
N ASN A 30 1.88 -3.25 1.86
CA ASN A 30 0.76 -2.32 1.76
C ASN A 30 0.42 -2.04 0.29
N LEU A 31 -0.56 -2.76 -0.23
CA LEU A 31 -1.00 -2.66 -1.63
C LEU A 31 -1.51 -1.26 -1.98
N ARG A 32 -2.21 -0.59 -1.05
CA ARG A 32 -2.70 0.77 -1.28
C ARG A 32 -1.56 1.75 -1.55
N MET A 33 -0.44 1.58 -0.85
CA MET A 33 0.75 2.40 -1.08
C MET A 33 1.40 2.08 -2.43
N VAL A 34 1.49 0.80 -2.78
CA VAL A 34 2.02 0.34 -4.07
C VAL A 34 1.19 0.87 -5.24
N GLU A 35 -0.13 0.71 -5.19
CA GLU A 35 -1.08 1.21 -6.19
C GLU A 35 -0.93 2.72 -6.39
N LYS A 36 -0.80 3.49 -5.30
CA LYS A 36 -0.62 4.95 -5.36
C LYS A 36 0.70 5.34 -6.03
N VAL A 37 1.79 4.65 -5.69
CA VAL A 37 3.11 4.91 -6.28
C VAL A 37 3.09 4.62 -7.78
N ILE A 38 2.56 3.47 -8.19
CA ILE A 38 2.44 3.09 -9.60
C ILE A 38 1.59 4.08 -10.38
N GLY A 39 0.41 4.43 -9.85
CA GLY A 39 -0.49 5.39 -10.48
C GLY A 39 0.18 6.75 -10.69
N GLN A 40 0.87 7.28 -9.67
CA GLN A 40 1.57 8.56 -9.79
C GLN A 40 2.69 8.52 -10.83
N SER A 41 3.45 7.43 -10.88
CA SER A 41 4.54 7.26 -11.85
C SER A 41 4.03 7.24 -13.29
N ILE A 42 2.91 6.56 -13.55
CA ILE A 42 2.28 6.53 -14.87
C ILE A 42 1.76 7.93 -15.25
N VAL A 43 1.08 8.62 -14.33
CA VAL A 43 0.59 9.99 -14.57
C VAL A 43 1.74 10.94 -14.92
N ASN A 44 2.85 10.87 -14.18
CA ASN A 44 4.02 11.70 -14.46
C ASN A 44 4.62 11.38 -15.84
N ARG A 45 4.63 10.11 -16.25
CA ARG A 45 5.09 9.72 -17.59
C ARG A 45 4.18 10.28 -18.70
N ILE A 46 2.86 10.12 -18.54
CA ILE A 46 1.86 10.62 -19.50
C ILE A 46 1.97 12.14 -19.64
N ASN A 47 2.21 12.84 -18.53
CA ASN A 47 2.37 14.29 -18.51
C ASN A 47 3.74 14.78 -19.03
N GLY A 48 4.62 13.87 -19.47
CA GLY A 48 5.96 14.22 -19.96
C GLY A 48 6.92 14.72 -18.87
N MET A 49 6.58 14.52 -17.59
CA MET A 49 7.42 14.95 -16.46
C MET A 49 8.61 14.02 -16.21
N MET A 50 8.57 12.80 -16.74
CA MET A 50 9.65 11.80 -16.67
C MET A 50 9.75 11.00 -17.97
N THR A 51 10.94 10.55 -18.31
CA THR A 51 11.17 9.52 -19.33
C THR A 51 10.69 8.14 -18.84
N THR A 52 10.63 7.16 -19.75
CA THR A 52 10.28 5.79 -19.36
C THR A 52 11.31 5.23 -18.38
N GLU A 53 12.59 5.48 -18.63
CA GLU A 53 13.72 5.03 -17.81
C GLU A 53 13.68 5.67 -16.41
N GLU A 54 13.41 6.98 -16.33
CA GLU A 54 13.26 7.70 -15.07
C GLU A 54 12.05 7.20 -14.27
N THR A 55 10.96 6.91 -14.96
CA THR A 55 9.74 6.36 -14.34
C THR A 55 10.01 4.99 -13.71
N ILE A 56 10.71 4.10 -14.43
CA ILE A 56 11.10 2.77 -13.93
C ILE A 56 12.04 2.91 -12.73
N LYS A 57 13.05 3.79 -12.81
CA LYS A 57 13.98 4.04 -11.71
C LYS A 57 13.25 4.55 -10.47
N TYR A 58 12.36 5.52 -10.64
CA TYR A 58 11.55 6.08 -9.56
C TYR A 58 10.67 5.01 -8.89
N LEU A 59 9.98 4.18 -9.68
CA LEU A 59 9.17 3.06 -9.19
C LEU A 59 10.01 2.13 -8.32
N ASN A 60 11.15 1.67 -8.83
CA ASN A 60 12.03 0.74 -8.10
C ASN A 60 12.51 1.33 -6.77
N THR A 61 12.93 2.60 -6.77
CA THR A 61 13.36 3.28 -5.53
C THR A 61 12.22 3.40 -4.51
N ARG A 62 11.00 3.75 -4.95
CA ARG A 62 9.84 3.94 -4.06
C ARG A 62 9.30 2.63 -3.51
N LEU A 63 9.25 1.58 -4.34
CA LEU A 63 8.79 0.26 -3.93
C LEU A 63 9.78 -0.41 -2.98
N ALA A 64 11.09 -0.27 -3.22
CA ALA A 64 12.11 -0.73 -2.28
C ALA A 64 11.98 -0.03 -0.91
N ALA A 65 11.75 1.28 -0.90
CA ALA A 65 11.50 2.03 0.33
C ALA A 65 10.19 1.63 1.04
N ALA A 66 9.19 1.14 0.29
CA ALA A 66 7.93 0.64 0.87
C ALA A 66 8.11 -0.74 1.53
N ASN A 67 8.89 -1.63 0.91
CA ASN A 67 9.23 -2.95 1.48
C ASN A 67 10.00 -2.84 2.81
N LEU A 68 10.80 -1.78 2.99
CA LEU A 68 11.62 -1.58 4.19
C LEU A 68 10.84 -1.05 5.41
N LYS A 69 9.61 -0.55 5.23
CA LYS A 69 8.85 0.08 6.33
C LYS A 69 8.06 -0.89 7.21
N VAL A 70 7.94 -2.16 6.82
CA VAL A 70 7.11 -3.15 7.53
C VAL A 70 7.90 -3.92 8.60
N SER A 71 9.23 -3.84 8.60
CA SER A 71 10.10 -4.53 9.57
C SER A 71 10.30 -3.80 10.91
N HIS A 72 9.63 -2.68 11.18
CA HIS A 72 9.92 -1.83 12.35
C HIS A 72 8.75 -1.62 13.33
N ASN A 73 7.82 -2.57 13.37
CA ASN A 73 6.85 -2.67 14.46
C ASN A 73 6.96 -4.07 15.10
N GLN A 74 8.00 -4.25 15.91
CA GLN A 74 8.03 -5.22 17.02
C GLN A 74 8.42 -4.48 18.29
#